data_AF-A0A6M3JHR6-F1
#
_entry.id   AF-A0A6M3JHR6-F1
#
_cell.length_a   1.000
_cell.length_b   1.000
_cell.length_c   1.000
_cell.angle_alpha   90.00
_cell.angle_beta   90.00
_cell.angle_gamma   90.00
#
_symmetry.space_group_name_H-M   'P 1'
#
loop_
_entity.id
_entity.type
_entity.pdbx_description
1 polymer ?
#
loop_
_entity_poly.entity_id
_entity_poly.type
_entity_poly.pdbx_seq_one_letter_code
_entity_poly.pdbx_strand_id
1 'polypeptide(L)'
;REYVRRIGKSKLIPNPDCEISNFNIKVATIRLILSKLGIKQANELKLILPSIATRLRPNARRAMLKAMLKAEGWLNGSENWVFSQKPNQVLEAFKILATLEGFRLSIGKDNKSGVRQIVLMSRPSVDVNDLDIQQATPRPAWCPQTKTGSWVTKWRNQICITGNCDCIIKDDPRFDMNGLAGWVERDNIIESQRKWIVNLLKPVRNKILCLLSGNHEEQIHLRSQNDIMRNICKDLDVPWGGYSCFIELLLKPKGGTASYRYVIHAFHGAGAAITEGARLMRLKKLIDNIDADVYFMGHLHSMTSYLPERLALKNHKIKNTHKIAVTTGSWLTSFTQGVTPSYAEVKGYPPSQIGCPCVTIYPDTGRLKVEMP
;
A
#
# COMPACT_ATOMS: atom_id res chain seq x y z
N ARG A 1 -30.07 18.36 -12.82
CA ARG A 1 -29.63 18.29 -14.24
C ARG A 1 -29.01 19.65 -14.56
N GLU A 2 -27.86 19.64 -15.25
CA GLU A 2 -27.02 20.83 -15.56
C GLU A 2 -26.30 21.49 -14.39
N TYR A 3 -25.14 20.95 -13.98
CA TYR A 3 -23.95 21.74 -13.62
C TYR A 3 -22.69 20.86 -13.56
N VAL A 4 -22.47 20.05 -14.61
CA VAL A 4 -21.14 19.46 -14.92
C VAL A 4 -20.96 19.50 -16.43
N ARG A 5 -21.02 20.70 -17.01
CA ARG A 5 -20.62 20.96 -18.39
C ARG A 5 -19.22 21.56 -18.37
N ARG A 6 -18.31 20.90 -19.09
CA ARG A 6 -17.03 21.40 -19.60
C ARG A 6 -15.92 21.65 -18.56
N ILE A 7 -15.39 20.57 -17.99
CA ILE A 7 -13.92 20.46 -17.95
C ILE A 7 -13.52 19.88 -19.31
N GLY A 8 -12.90 20.73 -20.12
CA GLY A 8 -12.72 20.52 -21.55
C GLY A 8 -12.09 19.17 -21.92
N LYS A 9 -12.68 18.54 -22.94
CA LYS A 9 -12.13 17.39 -23.68
C LYS A 9 -10.70 17.63 -24.24
N SER A 10 -10.17 18.85 -24.14
CA SER A 10 -8.90 19.29 -24.71
C SER A 10 -7.73 19.48 -23.73
N LYS A 11 -7.88 19.17 -22.43
CA LYS A 11 -6.84 19.50 -21.41
C LYS A 11 -5.99 18.34 -20.87
N LEU A 12 -6.15 17.11 -21.38
CA LEU A 12 -5.33 15.95 -20.94
C LEU A 12 -4.19 15.59 -21.90
N ILE A 13 -4.08 16.25 -23.05
CA ILE A 13 -3.02 16.00 -24.05
C ILE A 13 -2.45 17.36 -24.46
N PRO A 14 -1.12 17.52 -24.60
CA PRO A 14 -0.56 18.80 -25.05
C PRO A 14 -1.03 19.18 -26.45
N ASN A 15 -1.15 20.49 -26.63
CA ASN A 15 -1.23 21.15 -27.92
C ASN A 15 -0.14 20.61 -28.87
N PRO A 16 -0.45 20.17 -30.11
CA PRO A 16 0.53 19.58 -31.01
C PRO A 16 1.44 20.60 -31.71
N ASP A 17 1.34 21.91 -31.42
CA ASP A 17 2.17 22.97 -31.99
C ASP A 17 3.67 22.83 -31.61
N CYS A 18 4.36 21.93 -32.31
CA CYS A 18 5.76 22.11 -32.67
C CYS A 18 5.84 21.82 -34.16
N GLU A 19 6.29 22.80 -34.93
CA GLU A 19 6.63 22.64 -36.34
C GLU A 19 7.41 21.34 -36.54
N ILE A 20 7.00 20.56 -37.56
CA ILE A 20 7.73 19.36 -37.98
C ILE A 20 9.11 19.84 -38.44
N SER A 21 10.07 19.78 -37.53
CA SER A 21 11.45 20.18 -37.75
C SER A 21 12.24 18.89 -37.86
N ASN A 22 12.93 18.70 -38.99
CA ASN A 22 13.84 17.58 -39.15
C ASN A 22 15.06 17.81 -38.24
N PHE A 23 15.08 17.13 -37.10
CA PHE A 23 16.20 17.22 -36.16
C PHE A 23 17.35 16.31 -36.63
N ASN A 24 18.37 16.91 -37.24
CA ASN A 24 19.65 16.23 -37.48
C ASN A 24 20.47 16.20 -36.20
N ILE A 25 20.20 15.24 -35.33
CA ILE A 25 21.05 14.98 -34.16
C ILE A 25 22.27 14.17 -34.64
N LYS A 26 23.49 14.70 -34.39
CA LYS A 26 24.73 13.98 -34.70
C LYS A 26 24.73 12.61 -34.03
N VAL A 27 25.07 11.57 -34.79
CA VAL A 27 25.13 10.18 -34.32
C VAL A 27 25.99 10.03 -33.05
N ALA A 28 27.07 10.81 -32.93
CA ALA A 28 27.92 10.85 -31.74
C ALA A 28 27.16 11.26 -30.46
N THR A 29 26.25 12.23 -30.56
CA THR A 29 25.42 12.69 -29.43
C THR A 29 24.44 11.62 -28.98
N ILE A 30 23.83 10.90 -29.92
CA ILE A 30 22.93 9.78 -29.62
C ILE A 30 23.71 8.65 -28.93
N ARG A 31 24.90 8.30 -29.45
CA ARG A 31 25.76 7.27 -28.85
C ARG A 31 26.16 7.61 -27.41
N LEU A 32 26.44 8.88 -27.12
CA LEU A 32 26.76 9.34 -25.77
C LEU A 32 25.57 9.22 -24.80
N ILE A 33 24.35 9.48 -25.26
CA ILE A 33 23.14 9.33 -24.44
C ILE A 33 22.87 7.85 -24.16
N LEU A 34 23.01 7.00 -25.18
CA LEU A 34 22.83 5.55 -25.04
C LEU A 34 23.90 4.92 -24.14
N SER A 35 25.16 5.38 -24.22
CA SER A 35 26.23 4.88 -23.35
C SER A 35 26.01 5.21 -21.88
N LYS A 36 25.43 6.38 -21.56
CA LYS A 36 25.01 6.73 -20.20
C LYS A 36 23.91 5.81 -19.64
N LEU A 37 23.14 5.17 -20.51
CA LEU A 37 22.13 4.18 -20.15
C LEU A 37 22.71 2.75 -20.10
N GLY A 38 24.02 2.58 -20.33
CA GLY A 38 24.68 1.28 -20.38
C GLY A 38 24.39 0.49 -21.67
N ILE A 39 23.85 1.15 -22.70
CA ILE A 39 23.43 0.52 -23.95
C ILE A 39 24.56 0.60 -24.96
N LYS A 40 25.01 -0.55 -25.47
CA LYS A 40 26.08 -0.64 -26.47
C LYS A 40 25.53 -0.75 -27.89
N GLN A 41 24.36 -1.36 -28.05
CA GLN A 41 23.70 -1.53 -29.35
C GLN A 41 22.26 -1.02 -29.35
N ALA A 42 21.80 -0.44 -30.46
CA ALA A 42 20.44 0.10 -30.57
C ALA A 42 19.33 -0.97 -30.37
N ASN A 43 19.63 -2.24 -30.64
CA ASN A 43 18.69 -3.34 -30.41
C ASN A 43 18.49 -3.66 -28.92
N GLU A 44 19.52 -3.44 -28.09
CA GLU A 44 19.43 -3.62 -26.63
C GLU A 44 18.47 -2.59 -26.01
N LEU A 45 18.41 -1.37 -26.56
CA LEU A 45 17.48 -0.35 -26.11
C LEU A 45 16.04 -0.87 -26.14
N LYS A 46 15.63 -1.50 -27.25
CA LYS A 46 14.26 -2.00 -27.41
C LYS A 46 13.89 -2.99 -26.32
N LEU A 47 14.83 -3.84 -25.89
CA LEU A 47 14.59 -4.84 -24.84
C LEU A 47 14.36 -4.22 -23.47
N ILE A 48 15.04 -3.12 -23.15
CA ILE A 48 14.96 -2.47 -21.83
C ILE A 48 13.96 -1.32 -21.77
N LEU A 49 13.36 -0.90 -22.91
CA LEU A 49 12.40 0.19 -23.00
C LEU A 49 11.25 0.10 -21.96
N PRO A 50 10.62 -1.08 -21.72
CA PRO A 50 9.60 -1.21 -20.68
C PRO A 50 10.12 -0.85 -19.28
N SER A 51 11.34 -1.28 -18.94
CA SER A 51 12.00 -0.98 -17.67
C SER A 51 12.41 0.49 -17.55
N ILE A 52 12.75 1.14 -18.68
CA ILE A 52 13.01 2.58 -18.70
C ILE A 52 11.70 3.34 -18.43
N ALA A 53 10.62 2.97 -19.13
CA ALA A 53 9.31 3.62 -19.02
C ALA A 53 8.78 3.69 -17.57
N THR A 54 8.99 2.64 -16.77
CA THR A 54 8.56 2.60 -15.36
C THR A 54 9.38 3.51 -14.44
N ARG A 55 10.61 3.85 -14.82
CA ARG A 55 11.55 4.64 -14.00
C ARG A 55 11.59 6.13 -14.37
N LEU A 56 10.90 6.54 -15.44
CA LEU A 56 10.85 7.94 -15.86
C LEU A 56 10.06 8.81 -14.88
N ARG A 57 10.61 10.00 -14.58
CA ARG A 57 9.91 11.08 -13.87
C ARG A 57 8.68 11.52 -14.68
N PRO A 58 7.61 12.04 -14.05
CA PRO A 58 6.36 12.37 -14.74
C PRO A 58 6.51 13.24 -16.01
N ASN A 59 7.32 14.31 -15.96
CA ASN A 59 7.53 15.16 -17.13
C ASN A 59 8.23 14.43 -18.29
N ALA A 60 9.19 13.55 -17.98
CA ALA A 60 9.92 12.77 -18.98
C ALA A 60 9.04 11.64 -19.54
N ARG A 61 8.23 11.01 -18.69
CA ARG A 61 7.22 10.00 -19.08
C ARG A 61 6.23 10.58 -20.08
N ARG A 62 5.64 11.73 -19.74
CA ARG A 62 4.72 12.45 -20.63
C ARG A 62 5.39 12.88 -21.93
N ALA A 63 6.62 13.39 -21.87
CA ALA A 63 7.39 13.75 -23.07
C ALA A 63 7.62 12.55 -23.99
N MET A 64 7.98 11.39 -23.42
CA MET A 64 8.19 10.16 -24.18
C MET A 64 6.90 9.63 -24.80
N LEU A 65 5.79 9.61 -24.05
CA LEU A 65 4.48 9.21 -24.59
C LEU A 65 4.06 10.11 -25.76
N LYS A 66 4.22 11.43 -25.62
CA LYS A 66 3.95 12.40 -26.69
C LYS A 66 4.83 12.13 -27.92
N ALA A 67 6.12 11.87 -27.72
CA ALA A 67 7.04 11.60 -28.82
C ALA A 67 6.67 10.33 -29.58
N MET A 68 6.27 9.26 -28.87
CA MET A 68 5.78 8.02 -29.51
C MET A 68 4.49 8.25 -30.30
N LEU A 69 3.54 9.03 -29.76
CA LEU A 69 2.32 9.40 -30.47
C LEU A 69 2.59 10.30 -31.69
N LYS A 70 3.55 11.23 -31.60
CA LYS A 70 3.95 12.05 -32.75
C LYS A 70 4.66 11.23 -33.84
N ALA A 71 5.40 10.20 -33.46
CA ALA A 71 6.17 9.38 -34.39
C ALA A 71 5.30 8.37 -35.16
N GLU A 72 4.45 7.61 -34.45
CA GLU A 72 3.68 6.50 -35.04
C GLU A 72 2.19 6.53 -34.64
N GLY A 73 1.73 7.58 -33.97
CA GLY A 73 0.34 7.72 -33.54
C GLY A 73 -0.51 8.53 -34.51
N TRP A 74 -1.82 8.27 -34.51
CA TRP A 74 -2.81 8.99 -35.32
C TRP A 74 -4.17 9.08 -34.58
N LEU A 75 -5.06 9.97 -35.00
CA LEU A 75 -6.39 10.11 -34.40
C LEU A 75 -7.44 9.33 -35.19
N ASN A 76 -8.22 8.48 -34.50
CA ASN A 76 -9.34 7.80 -35.14
C ASN A 76 -10.58 8.70 -35.28
N GLY A 77 -11.61 8.21 -35.99
CA GLY A 77 -12.87 8.94 -36.19
C GLY A 77 -13.65 9.29 -34.93
N SER A 78 -13.24 8.80 -33.75
CA SER A 78 -13.78 9.15 -32.44
C SER A 78 -12.86 10.06 -31.62
N GLU A 79 -11.88 10.71 -32.28
CA GLU A 79 -10.88 11.61 -31.68
C GLU A 79 -10.00 10.94 -30.60
N ASN A 80 -9.88 9.62 -30.62
CA ASN A 80 -8.96 8.90 -29.74
C ASN A 80 -7.63 8.67 -30.44
N TRP A 81 -6.53 8.82 -29.70
CA TRP A 81 -5.19 8.51 -30.20
C TRP A 81 -5.01 7.01 -30.38
N VAL A 82 -4.45 6.61 -31.51
CA VAL A 82 -4.15 5.22 -31.85
C VAL A 82 -2.67 5.09 -32.11
N PHE A 83 -2.03 4.11 -31.48
CA PHE A 83 -0.63 3.76 -31.70
C PHE A 83 -0.56 2.34 -32.28
N SER A 84 0.17 2.15 -33.39
CA SER A 84 0.19 0.90 -34.12
C SER A 84 1.60 0.32 -34.16
N GLN A 85 1.81 -0.86 -33.58
CA GLN A 85 3.14 -1.50 -33.55
C GLN A 85 3.00 -3.02 -33.49
N LYS A 86 4.02 -3.76 -33.93
CA LYS A 86 4.07 -5.21 -33.72
C LYS A 86 4.09 -5.53 -32.20
N PRO A 87 3.53 -6.65 -31.74
CA PRO A 87 3.56 -7.07 -30.33
C PRO A 87 5.00 -7.32 -29.85
N ASN A 88 5.68 -6.26 -29.43
CA ASN A 88 7.08 -6.27 -29.02
C ASN A 88 7.30 -5.31 -27.84
N GLN A 89 8.54 -5.20 -27.40
CA GLN A 89 8.90 -4.40 -26.22
C GLN A 89 8.65 -2.89 -26.40
N VAL A 90 8.57 -2.39 -27.65
CA VAL A 90 8.19 -0.99 -27.92
C VAL A 90 6.70 -0.79 -27.66
N LEU A 91 5.86 -1.74 -28.08
CA LEU A 91 4.42 -1.71 -27.80
C LEU A 91 4.15 -1.84 -26.29
N GLU A 92 4.89 -2.69 -25.58
CA GLU A 92 4.78 -2.80 -24.12
C GLU A 92 5.21 -1.53 -23.40
N ALA A 93 6.31 -0.90 -23.82
CA ALA A 93 6.72 0.39 -23.29
C ALA A 93 5.65 1.47 -23.51
N PHE A 94 5.03 1.51 -24.70
CA PHE A 94 3.92 2.43 -24.98
C PHE A 94 2.74 2.23 -24.03
N LYS A 95 2.30 0.97 -23.83
CA LYS A 95 1.21 0.63 -22.91
C LYS A 95 1.53 1.09 -21.49
N ILE A 96 2.73 0.79 -21.00
CA ILE A 96 3.18 1.19 -19.66
C ILE A 96 3.14 2.71 -19.52
N LEU A 97 3.69 3.47 -20.48
CA LEU A 97 3.70 4.93 -20.44
C LEU A 97 2.28 5.49 -20.41
N ALA A 98 1.40 4.99 -21.26
CA ALA A 98 0.02 5.44 -21.35
C ALA A 98 -0.78 5.13 -20.09
N THR A 99 -0.66 3.92 -19.54
CA THR A 99 -1.27 3.55 -18.26
C THR A 99 -0.76 4.41 -17.11
N LEU A 100 0.55 4.64 -17.06
CA LEU A 100 1.18 5.45 -16.02
C LEU A 100 0.88 6.97 -16.13
N GLU A 101 0.42 7.46 -17.29
CA GLU A 101 -0.13 8.81 -17.48
C GLU A 101 -1.67 8.84 -17.30
N GLY A 102 -2.30 7.71 -16.94
CA GLY A 102 -3.72 7.63 -16.60
C GLY A 102 -4.66 7.40 -17.79
N PHE A 103 -4.14 6.97 -18.95
CA PHE A 103 -4.97 6.59 -20.08
C PHE A 103 -5.48 5.15 -19.95
N ARG A 104 -6.78 4.95 -20.20
CA ARG A 104 -7.35 3.62 -20.48
C ARG A 104 -6.96 3.21 -21.90
N LEU A 105 -6.58 1.96 -22.07
CA LEU A 105 -6.19 1.40 -23.36
C LEU A 105 -7.30 0.50 -23.89
N SER A 106 -7.63 0.62 -25.17
CA SER A 106 -8.35 -0.40 -25.93
C SER A 106 -7.37 -1.10 -26.86
N ILE A 107 -7.34 -2.44 -26.79
CA ILE A 107 -6.41 -3.27 -27.54
C ILE A 107 -7.17 -3.88 -28.72
N GLY A 108 -6.86 -3.42 -29.93
CA GLY A 108 -7.42 -3.97 -31.16
C GLY A 108 -6.85 -5.35 -31.51
N LYS A 109 -7.50 -6.04 -32.46
CA LYS A 109 -6.99 -7.28 -33.04
C LYS A 109 -5.77 -7.01 -33.91
N ASP A 110 -4.93 -8.02 -34.08
CA ASP A 110 -3.80 -7.94 -35.00
C ASP A 110 -4.32 -7.92 -36.44
N ASN A 111 -3.76 -7.05 -37.27
CA ASN A 111 -4.04 -7.07 -38.70
C ASN A 111 -3.29 -8.23 -39.39
N LYS A 112 -3.54 -8.42 -40.70
CA LYS A 112 -2.88 -9.47 -41.52
C LYS A 112 -1.35 -9.42 -41.48
N SER A 113 -0.76 -8.28 -41.10
CA SER A 113 0.69 -8.06 -40.99
C SER A 113 1.22 -8.22 -39.56
N GLY A 114 0.39 -8.67 -38.61
CA GLY A 114 0.74 -8.86 -37.21
C GLY A 114 0.97 -7.55 -36.45
N VAL A 115 0.40 -6.43 -36.91
CA VAL A 115 0.48 -5.14 -36.23
C VAL A 115 -0.75 -4.96 -35.35
N ARG A 116 -0.53 -4.55 -34.10
CA ARG A 116 -1.56 -4.31 -33.10
C ARG A 116 -1.79 -2.82 -32.92
N GLN A 117 -3.06 -2.43 -32.88
CA GLN A 117 -3.47 -1.05 -32.62
C GLN A 117 -3.90 -0.89 -31.16
N ILE A 118 -3.31 0.09 -30.48
CA ILE A 118 -3.65 0.47 -29.10
C ILE A 118 -4.31 1.84 -29.14
N VAL A 119 -5.55 1.94 -28.68
CA VAL A 119 -6.32 3.18 -28.64
C VAL A 119 -6.29 3.75 -27.22
N LEU A 120 -5.88 5.01 -27.08
CA LEU A 120 -5.98 5.77 -25.83
C LEU A 120 -7.40 6.30 -25.69
N MET A 121 -8.18 5.64 -24.83
CA MET A 121 -9.58 5.97 -24.63
C MET A 121 -9.72 7.27 -23.83
N SER A 122 -10.61 8.15 -24.29
CA SER A 122 -10.93 9.41 -23.60
C SER A 122 -11.63 9.24 -22.24
N ARG A 123 -12.17 8.05 -21.93
CA ARG A 123 -12.78 7.73 -20.64
C ARG A 123 -11.83 6.87 -19.78
N PRO A 124 -11.50 7.31 -18.55
CA PRO A 124 -10.57 6.57 -17.68
C PRO A 124 -11.20 5.38 -16.94
N SER A 125 -12.53 5.23 -16.96
CA SER A 125 -13.25 4.12 -16.30
C SER A 125 -13.39 2.92 -17.22
N VAL A 126 -13.22 1.70 -16.67
CA VAL A 126 -13.55 0.43 -17.33
C VAL A 126 -14.99 0.08 -16.94
N ASP A 127 -15.85 -0.19 -17.93
CA ASP A 127 -17.15 -0.82 -17.64
C ASP A 127 -16.88 -2.29 -17.32
N VAL A 128 -17.45 -2.78 -16.20
CA VAL A 128 -17.24 -4.15 -15.70
C VAL A 128 -17.66 -5.21 -16.73
N ASN A 129 -18.50 -4.81 -17.69
CA ASN A 129 -19.02 -5.64 -18.78
C ASN A 129 -17.97 -6.00 -19.86
N ASP A 130 -16.80 -5.34 -19.90
CA ASP A 130 -15.74 -5.57 -20.89
C ASP A 130 -14.62 -6.52 -20.40
N LEU A 131 -14.78 -7.14 -19.22
CA LEU A 131 -13.78 -8.04 -18.64
C LEU A 131 -14.06 -9.50 -19.02
N ASP A 132 -13.13 -10.13 -19.75
CA ASP A 132 -13.12 -11.58 -19.94
C ASP A 132 -12.57 -12.24 -18.66
N ILE A 133 -13.49 -12.73 -17.82
CA ILE A 133 -13.16 -13.44 -16.59
C ILE A 133 -12.88 -14.89 -16.95
N GLN A 134 -11.61 -15.18 -17.23
CA GLN A 134 -11.18 -16.56 -17.44
C GLN A 134 -10.97 -17.23 -16.08
N GLN A 135 -11.68 -18.34 -15.87
CA GLN A 135 -11.51 -19.16 -14.69
C GLN A 135 -10.16 -19.89 -14.80
N ALA A 136 -9.14 -19.37 -14.11
CA ALA A 136 -7.85 -20.03 -14.04
C ALA A 136 -8.00 -21.41 -13.39
N THR A 137 -7.27 -22.41 -13.89
CA THR A 137 -7.19 -23.72 -13.25
C THR A 137 -6.75 -23.53 -11.80
N PRO A 138 -7.48 -24.05 -10.80
CA PRO A 138 -7.09 -23.93 -9.40
C PRO A 138 -5.68 -24.47 -9.23
N ARG A 139 -4.73 -23.57 -8.99
CA ARG A 139 -3.40 -23.94 -8.50
C ARG A 139 -3.46 -23.84 -6.98
N PRO A 140 -2.83 -24.75 -6.23
CA PRO A 140 -2.68 -24.57 -4.80
C PRO A 140 -1.96 -23.25 -4.56
N ALA A 141 -2.72 -22.26 -4.07
CA ALA A 141 -2.14 -21.04 -3.54
C ALA A 141 -1.57 -21.42 -2.17
N TRP A 142 -0.25 -21.56 -2.10
CA TRP A 142 0.41 -21.65 -0.80
C TRP A 142 0.33 -20.27 -0.15
N CYS A 143 -0.65 -20.10 0.72
CA CYS A 143 -0.63 -19.07 1.75
C CYS A 143 -0.85 -19.81 3.06
N PRO A 144 0.11 -19.81 4.00
CA PRO A 144 -0.06 -20.60 5.19
C PRO A 144 -1.14 -19.92 6.03
N GLN A 145 -2.20 -20.67 6.32
CA GLN A 145 -3.14 -20.35 7.38
C GLN A 145 -2.85 -21.30 8.53
N THR A 146 -2.61 -20.78 9.73
CA THR A 146 -2.56 -21.62 10.93
C THR A 146 -3.98 -21.89 11.39
N LYS A 147 -4.20 -23.03 12.05
CA LYS A 147 -5.45 -23.40 12.72
C LYS A 147 -5.99 -22.33 13.70
N THR A 148 -5.19 -21.31 14.03
CA THR A 148 -5.43 -20.34 15.10
C THR A 148 -5.70 -18.92 14.62
N GLY A 149 -5.62 -18.63 13.30
CA GLY A 149 -5.93 -17.29 12.78
C GLY A 149 -4.98 -16.18 13.25
N SER A 150 -3.78 -16.51 13.74
CA SER A 150 -2.73 -15.53 14.04
C SER A 150 -1.33 -16.10 13.87
N TRP A 151 -0.37 -15.21 13.67
CA TRP A 151 1.05 -15.49 13.54
C TRP A 151 1.84 -14.68 14.56
N VAL A 152 2.72 -15.35 15.31
CA VAL A 152 3.84 -14.68 15.99
C VAL A 152 5.05 -14.90 15.10
N THR A 153 5.45 -13.88 14.34
CA THR A 153 6.63 -13.99 13.47
C THR A 153 7.86 -13.50 14.20
N LYS A 154 8.90 -14.34 14.19
CA LYS A 154 10.26 -13.94 14.56
C LYS A 154 10.97 -13.49 13.29
N TRP A 155 11.04 -12.19 13.05
CA TRP A 155 11.82 -11.63 11.94
C TRP A 155 13.14 -11.08 12.47
N ARG A 156 14.26 -11.65 12.01
CA ARG A 156 15.63 -11.17 12.34
C ARG A 156 15.85 -10.89 13.84
N ASN A 157 15.47 -11.84 14.69
CA ASN A 157 15.53 -11.76 16.16
C ASN A 157 14.57 -10.79 16.87
N GLN A 158 13.68 -10.12 16.13
CA GLN A 158 12.60 -9.31 16.67
C GLN A 158 11.27 -10.08 16.58
N ILE A 159 10.41 -9.92 17.58
CA ILE A 159 9.08 -10.51 17.59
C ILE A 159 8.12 -9.38 17.31
N CYS A 160 7.47 -9.44 16.16
CA CYS A 160 6.50 -8.43 15.76
C CYS A 160 5.11 -9.00 15.93
N ILE A 161 4.29 -8.32 16.73
CA ILE A 161 2.87 -8.64 16.91
C ILE A 161 2.11 -7.34 16.74
N THR A 162 1.55 -7.12 15.57
CA THR A 162 0.48 -6.15 15.38
C THR A 162 -0.61 -6.83 14.57
N GLY A 163 -1.73 -7.09 15.21
CA GLY A 163 -2.88 -7.75 14.62
C GLY A 163 -4.13 -7.30 15.34
N ASN A 164 -5.20 -7.09 14.58
CA ASN A 164 -6.52 -6.90 15.19
C ASN A 164 -6.89 -8.20 15.90
N CYS A 165 -7.16 -8.14 17.20
CA CYS A 165 -7.77 -9.24 17.91
C CYS A 165 -9.26 -9.20 17.54
N ASP A 166 -9.69 -10.13 16.70
CA ASP A 166 -11.04 -10.08 16.14
C ASP A 166 -12.07 -10.54 17.18
N CYS A 167 -12.31 -9.69 18.19
CA CYS A 167 -13.29 -9.92 19.25
C CYS A 167 -14.70 -9.57 18.76
N ILE A 168 -15.13 -10.24 17.68
CA ILE A 168 -16.45 -10.10 17.09
C ILE A 168 -17.43 -10.95 17.91
N ILE A 169 -18.51 -10.32 18.39
CA ILE A 169 -19.57 -10.98 19.18
C ILE A 169 -20.77 -11.33 18.29
N LYS A 170 -21.67 -12.21 18.78
CA LYS A 170 -22.82 -12.74 18.03
C LYS A 170 -23.72 -11.68 17.38
N ASP A 171 -23.81 -10.50 17.98
CA ASP A 171 -24.64 -9.40 17.48
C ASP A 171 -23.99 -8.61 16.32
N ASP A 172 -22.74 -8.88 16.00
CA ASP A 172 -22.04 -8.22 14.89
C ASP A 172 -22.34 -8.95 13.57
N PRO A 173 -22.71 -8.25 12.49
CA PRO A 173 -22.99 -8.87 11.18
C PRO A 173 -21.83 -9.68 10.58
N ARG A 174 -20.61 -9.49 11.10
CA ARG A 174 -19.41 -10.22 10.68
C ARG A 174 -19.20 -11.54 11.45
N PHE A 175 -19.99 -11.79 12.49
CA PHE A 175 -19.85 -12.99 13.31
C PHE A 175 -20.29 -14.25 12.54
N ASP A 176 -19.39 -15.22 12.48
CA ASP A 176 -19.69 -16.56 11.97
C ASP A 176 -19.40 -17.61 13.05
N MET A 177 -20.46 -18.30 13.49
CA MET A 177 -20.35 -19.37 14.48
C MET A 177 -19.53 -20.55 13.96
N ASN A 178 -19.57 -20.81 12.65
CA ASN A 178 -18.84 -21.92 12.03
C ASN A 178 -17.37 -21.56 11.76
N GLY A 179 -17.03 -20.27 11.80
CA GLY A 179 -15.67 -19.76 11.67
C GLY A 179 -14.87 -19.73 12.98
N LEU A 180 -15.47 -20.13 14.11
CA LEU A 180 -14.78 -20.16 15.39
C LEU A 180 -13.67 -21.21 15.41
N ALA A 181 -12.49 -20.82 15.89
CA ALA A 181 -11.39 -21.76 16.06
C ALA A 181 -11.74 -22.84 17.10
N GLY A 182 -11.27 -24.07 16.90
CA GLY A 182 -11.65 -25.23 17.73
C GLY A 182 -11.26 -25.13 19.21
N TRP A 183 -10.43 -24.17 19.60
CA TRP A 183 -10.07 -23.88 20.99
C TRP A 183 -11.02 -22.89 21.68
N VAL A 184 -11.96 -22.28 20.94
CA VAL A 184 -12.92 -21.30 21.46
C VAL A 184 -14.12 -22.02 22.07
N GLU A 185 -14.37 -21.78 23.35
CA GLU A 185 -15.59 -22.23 24.02
C GLU A 185 -16.80 -21.44 23.48
N ARG A 186 -17.80 -22.12 22.93
CA ARG A 186 -18.92 -21.47 22.20
C ARG A 186 -19.87 -20.66 23.10
N ASP A 187 -19.90 -20.99 24.38
CA ASP A 187 -20.62 -20.31 25.46
C ASP A 187 -19.76 -19.24 26.14
N ASN A 188 -18.43 -19.25 25.93
CA ASN A 188 -17.50 -18.31 26.55
C ASN A 188 -16.44 -17.76 25.57
N ILE A 189 -16.92 -17.26 24.42
CA ILE A 189 -16.09 -16.85 23.28
C ILE A 189 -15.08 -15.75 23.68
N ILE A 190 -15.56 -14.72 24.39
CA ILE A 190 -14.75 -13.55 24.76
C ILE A 190 -13.59 -13.95 25.69
N GLU A 191 -13.87 -14.69 26.75
CA GLU A 191 -12.83 -15.08 27.72
C GLU A 191 -11.86 -16.11 27.12
N SER A 192 -12.35 -17.01 26.25
CA SER A 192 -11.49 -17.93 25.49
C SER A 192 -10.44 -17.16 24.70
N GLN A 193 -10.87 -16.12 23.96
CA GLN A 193 -9.96 -15.28 23.17
C GLN A 193 -8.97 -14.50 24.03
N ARG A 194 -9.43 -13.91 25.15
CA ARG A 194 -8.56 -13.24 26.11
C ARG A 194 -7.46 -14.17 26.62
N LYS A 195 -7.83 -15.34 27.17
CA LYS A 195 -6.88 -16.33 27.71
C LYS A 195 -5.88 -16.76 26.66
N TRP A 196 -6.34 -16.98 25.44
CA TRP A 196 -5.48 -17.38 24.33
C TRP A 196 -4.45 -16.29 23.99
N ILE A 197 -4.87 -15.03 23.86
CA ILE A 197 -3.97 -13.90 23.60
C ILE A 197 -2.98 -13.72 24.74
N VAL A 198 -3.44 -13.77 25.99
CA VAL A 198 -2.54 -13.65 27.15
C VAL A 198 -1.46 -14.72 27.09
N ASN A 199 -1.82 -15.98 26.84
CA ASN A 199 -0.86 -17.07 26.71
C ASN A 199 0.09 -16.90 25.51
N LEU A 200 -0.41 -16.39 24.39
CA LEU A 200 0.39 -16.13 23.19
C LEU A 200 1.43 -15.02 23.42
N LEU A 201 1.02 -13.94 24.11
CA LEU A 201 1.85 -12.75 24.35
C LEU A 201 2.77 -12.89 25.57
N LYS A 202 2.47 -13.80 26.51
CA LYS A 202 3.23 -13.99 27.75
C LYS A 202 4.75 -14.15 27.54
N PRO A 203 5.25 -14.91 26.55
CA PRO A 203 6.68 -15.07 26.32
C PRO A 203 7.40 -13.78 25.89
N VAL A 204 6.66 -12.77 25.44
CA VAL A 204 7.21 -11.52 24.89
C VAL A 204 6.72 -10.28 25.62
N ARG A 205 6.01 -10.44 26.74
CA ARG A 205 5.40 -9.33 27.50
C ARG A 205 6.38 -8.21 27.83
N ASN A 206 7.63 -8.55 28.12
CA ASN A 206 8.71 -7.60 28.45
C ASN A 206 9.22 -6.79 27.24
N LYS A 207 8.77 -7.09 26.03
CA LYS A 207 9.06 -6.36 24.80
C LYS A 207 7.87 -5.51 24.32
N ILE A 208 6.72 -5.63 24.97
CA ILE A 208 5.51 -4.88 24.63
C ILE A 208 5.58 -3.52 25.32
N LEU A 209 5.51 -2.45 24.53
CA LEU A 209 5.51 -1.08 25.06
C LEU A 209 4.14 -0.73 25.67
N CYS A 210 3.07 -1.07 24.96
CA CYS A 210 1.69 -0.97 25.41
C CYS A 210 0.76 -1.76 24.49
N LEU A 211 -0.49 -1.96 24.91
CA LEU A 211 -1.57 -2.45 24.05
C LEU A 211 -2.66 -1.38 23.90
N LEU A 212 -3.28 -1.32 22.73
CA LEU A 212 -4.36 -0.38 22.42
C LEU A 212 -5.71 -1.09 22.40
N SER A 213 -6.76 -0.39 22.83
CA SER A 213 -8.15 -0.82 22.63
C SER A 213 -8.57 -0.58 21.18
N GLY A 214 -9.21 -1.57 20.58
CA GLY A 214 -9.83 -1.43 19.27
C GLY A 214 -11.33 -1.13 19.36
N ASN A 215 -11.92 -0.87 18.20
CA ASN A 215 -13.36 -0.63 18.08
C ASN A 215 -14.22 -1.85 18.45
N HIS A 216 -13.63 -3.06 18.46
CA HIS A 216 -14.35 -4.29 18.81
C HIS A 216 -14.42 -4.45 20.33
N GLU A 217 -13.28 -4.30 21.01
CA GLU A 217 -13.19 -4.33 22.47
C GLU A 217 -14.02 -3.21 23.09
N GLU A 218 -14.03 -2.02 22.48
CA GLU A 218 -14.84 -0.89 22.95
C GLU A 218 -16.35 -1.19 22.85
N GLN A 219 -16.80 -1.86 21.78
CA GLN A 219 -18.21 -2.27 21.66
C GLN A 219 -18.60 -3.24 22.77
N ILE A 220 -17.71 -4.17 23.14
CA ILE A 220 -17.96 -5.10 24.24
C ILE A 220 -17.97 -4.37 25.58
N HIS A 221 -17.04 -3.44 25.79
CA HIS A 221 -17.01 -2.62 26.98
C HIS A 221 -18.32 -1.85 27.16
N LEU A 222 -18.81 -1.19 26.11
CA LEU A 222 -20.05 -0.42 26.17
C LEU A 222 -21.29 -1.29 26.44
N ARG A 223 -21.40 -2.46 25.79
CA ARG A 223 -22.57 -3.34 25.90
C ARG A 223 -22.60 -4.17 27.18
N SER A 224 -21.44 -4.65 27.62
CA SER A 224 -21.33 -5.65 28.68
C SER A 224 -20.56 -5.16 29.90
N GLN A 225 -20.15 -3.89 29.92
CA GLN A 225 -19.33 -3.28 30.98
C GLN A 225 -18.05 -4.08 31.27
N ASN A 226 -17.56 -4.81 30.27
CA ASN A 226 -16.37 -5.65 30.38
C ASN A 226 -15.24 -5.09 29.52
N ASP A 227 -14.25 -4.48 30.17
CA ASP A 227 -13.06 -3.95 29.51
C ASP A 227 -12.01 -5.06 29.30
N ILE A 228 -12.19 -5.82 28.22
CA ILE A 228 -11.33 -6.96 27.88
C ILE A 228 -9.88 -6.50 27.67
N MET A 229 -9.66 -5.35 27.04
CA MET A 229 -8.31 -4.89 26.74
C MET A 229 -7.55 -4.52 28.01
N ARG A 230 -8.16 -3.80 28.96
CA ARG A 230 -7.54 -3.55 30.27
C ARG A 230 -7.30 -4.84 31.04
N ASN A 231 -8.19 -5.81 30.92
CA ASN A 231 -8.02 -7.10 31.56
C ASN A 231 -6.83 -7.87 30.97
N ILE A 232 -6.66 -7.90 29.65
CA ILE A 232 -5.46 -8.45 28.98
C ILE A 232 -4.19 -7.73 29.46
N CYS A 233 -4.23 -6.40 29.53
CA CYS A 233 -3.09 -5.61 29.99
C CYS A 233 -2.68 -5.96 31.43
N LYS A 234 -3.67 -6.11 32.33
CA LYS A 234 -3.46 -6.55 33.72
C LYS A 234 -2.86 -7.95 33.79
N ASP A 235 -3.39 -8.90 33.02
CA ASP A 235 -2.91 -10.29 33.04
C ASP A 235 -1.46 -10.42 32.52
N LEU A 236 -1.10 -9.59 31.54
CA LEU A 236 0.24 -9.55 30.96
C LEU A 236 1.22 -8.68 31.75
N ASP A 237 0.73 -7.84 32.68
CA ASP A 237 1.49 -6.81 33.36
C ASP A 237 2.17 -5.85 32.35
N VAL A 238 1.36 -5.31 31.44
CA VAL A 238 1.80 -4.35 30.39
C VAL A 238 0.95 -3.07 30.43
N PRO A 239 1.51 -1.92 30.03
CA PRO A 239 0.76 -0.67 30.00
C PRO A 239 -0.43 -0.70 29.04
N TRP A 240 -1.57 -0.17 29.48
CA TRP A 240 -2.73 0.07 28.63
C TRP A 240 -2.63 1.47 28.01
N GLY A 241 -2.60 1.54 26.68
CA GLY A 241 -2.45 2.78 25.90
C GLY A 241 -3.77 3.42 25.46
N GLY A 242 -4.92 2.92 25.92
CA GLY A 242 -6.23 3.41 25.47
C GLY A 242 -6.48 3.17 23.98
N TYR A 243 -7.31 4.00 23.35
CA TYR A 243 -7.59 3.94 21.91
C TYR A 243 -6.49 4.63 21.06
N SER A 244 -5.78 5.59 21.67
CA SER A 244 -4.67 6.33 21.09
C SER A 244 -3.75 6.81 22.22
N CYS A 245 -2.44 6.76 22.01
CA CYS A 245 -1.46 7.29 22.97
C CYS A 245 -0.19 7.81 22.30
N PHE A 246 0.56 8.57 23.09
CA PHE A 246 1.95 8.88 22.80
C PHE A 246 2.87 7.99 23.64
N ILE A 247 3.93 7.51 23.03
CA ILE A 247 5.00 6.75 23.68
C ILE A 247 6.29 7.53 23.46
N GLU A 248 6.89 7.99 24.54
CA GLU A 248 8.18 8.66 24.48
C GLU A 248 9.30 7.66 24.78
N LEU A 249 10.21 7.48 23.82
CA LEU A 249 11.40 6.67 23.97
C LEU A 249 12.61 7.56 24.21
N LEU A 250 13.23 7.39 25.36
CA LEU A 250 14.51 8.00 25.69
C LEU A 250 15.62 6.94 25.60
N LEU A 251 16.41 7.01 24.54
CA LEU A 251 17.50 6.06 24.28
C LEU A 251 18.82 6.65 24.75
N LYS A 252 19.53 5.92 25.61
CA LYS A 252 20.86 6.28 26.11
C LYS A 252 21.86 5.18 25.78
N PRO A 253 22.98 5.47 25.10
CA PRO A 253 24.05 4.49 24.88
C PRO A 253 24.64 4.03 26.20
N LYS A 254 24.98 2.74 26.30
CA LYS A 254 25.64 2.18 27.48
C LYS A 254 27.02 2.83 27.64
N GLY A 255 27.24 3.57 28.73
CA GLY A 255 28.49 4.29 29.01
C GLY A 255 28.66 5.64 28.30
N GLY A 256 27.63 6.12 27.59
CA GLY A 256 27.63 7.43 26.94
C GLY A 256 26.79 8.47 27.69
N THR A 257 27.06 9.75 27.43
CA THR A 257 26.24 10.88 27.94
C THR A 257 25.17 11.34 26.96
N ALA A 258 25.21 10.87 25.71
CA ALA A 258 24.22 11.21 24.69
C ALA A 258 22.85 10.63 25.05
N SER A 259 21.80 11.41 24.80
CA SER A 259 20.40 11.00 25.01
C SER A 259 19.60 11.35 23.78
N TYR A 260 18.91 10.36 23.22
CA TYR A 260 18.09 10.51 22.01
C TYR A 260 16.62 10.33 22.38
N ARG A 261 15.78 11.29 21.98
CA ARG A 261 14.35 11.31 22.29
C ARG A 261 13.57 11.05 21.00
N TYR A 262 12.68 10.08 21.03
CA TYR A 262 11.76 9.76 19.94
C TYR A 262 10.34 9.69 20.47
N VAL A 263 9.43 10.38 19.80
CA VAL A 263 8.00 10.36 20.11
C VAL A 263 7.29 9.46 19.10
N ILE A 264 6.58 8.47 19.61
CA ILE A 264 5.73 7.58 18.83
C ILE A 264 4.28 7.95 19.12
N HIS A 265 3.46 8.08 18.09
CA HIS A 265 2.02 8.14 18.23
C HIS A 265 1.42 6.81 17.75
N ALA A 266 0.74 6.11 18.65
CA ALA A 266 0.07 4.85 18.36
C ALA A 266 -1.44 5.07 18.44
N PHE A 267 -2.15 4.78 17.35
CA PHE A 267 -3.58 4.99 17.21
C PHE A 267 -4.24 3.75 16.63
N HIS A 268 -5.34 3.31 17.22
CA HIS A 268 -6.11 2.20 16.65
C HIS A 268 -6.54 2.48 15.21
N GLY A 269 -6.88 3.73 14.88
CA GLY A 269 -7.40 4.08 13.56
C GLY A 269 -8.92 4.13 13.53
N ALA A 270 -9.46 4.70 12.45
CA ALA A 270 -10.90 4.77 12.22
C ALA A 270 -11.23 4.86 10.72
N GLY A 271 -12.35 4.24 10.32
CA GLY A 271 -12.95 4.35 9.00
C GLY A 271 -12.65 3.18 8.06
N ALA A 272 -13.39 3.10 6.95
CA ALA A 272 -13.35 1.98 6.00
C ALA A 272 -12.58 2.32 4.71
N ALA A 273 -11.31 2.71 4.82
CA ALA A 273 -10.52 3.06 3.64
C ALA A 273 -10.11 1.82 2.83
N ILE A 274 -10.78 1.61 1.68
CA ILE A 274 -10.56 0.45 0.81
C ILE A 274 -9.40 0.67 -0.18
N THR A 275 -9.30 1.86 -0.78
CA THR A 275 -8.28 2.14 -1.80
C THR A 275 -6.95 2.58 -1.19
N GLU A 276 -5.84 2.24 -1.86
CA GLU A 276 -4.49 2.67 -1.45
C GLU A 276 -4.38 4.19 -1.27
N GLY A 277 -4.98 4.96 -2.17
CA GLY A 277 -5.03 6.42 -2.06
C GLY A 277 -5.76 6.89 -0.81
N ALA A 278 -6.89 6.28 -0.47
CA ALA A 278 -7.64 6.62 0.74
C ALA A 278 -6.85 6.29 2.02
N ARG A 279 -6.15 5.15 2.04
CA ARG A 279 -5.28 4.71 3.14
C ARG A 279 -4.11 5.68 3.36
N LEU A 280 -3.40 6.04 2.27
CA LEU A 280 -2.32 7.02 2.31
C LEU A 280 -2.82 8.40 2.78
N MET A 281 -3.99 8.83 2.32
CA MET A 281 -4.55 10.11 2.74
C MET A 281 -4.91 10.14 4.22
N ARG A 282 -5.34 9.02 4.80
CA ARG A 282 -5.57 8.91 6.25
C ARG A 282 -4.27 9.06 7.03
N LEU A 283 -3.20 8.37 6.61
CA LEU A 283 -1.87 8.54 7.23
C LEU A 283 -1.36 9.98 7.12
N LYS A 284 -1.51 10.62 5.96
CA LYS A 284 -1.13 12.04 5.78
C LYS A 284 -1.85 12.96 6.76
N LYS A 285 -3.18 12.83 6.85
CA LYS A 285 -3.98 13.60 7.82
C LYS A 285 -3.54 13.36 9.25
N LEU A 286 -3.16 12.14 9.62
CA LEU A 286 -2.65 11.85 10.96
C LEU A 286 -1.36 12.64 11.26
N ILE A 287 -0.40 12.63 10.33
CA ILE A 287 0.88 13.35 10.48
C ILE A 287 0.71 14.88 10.47
N ASP A 288 -0.27 15.38 9.72
CA ASP A 288 -0.52 16.82 9.64
C ASP A 288 -1.09 17.39 10.94
N ASN A 289 -1.87 16.60 11.69
CA ASN A 289 -2.55 17.05 12.90
C ASN A 289 -1.81 16.70 14.20
N ILE A 290 -0.91 15.72 14.17
CA ILE A 290 -0.24 15.21 15.37
C ILE A 290 1.27 15.32 15.19
N ASP A 291 1.98 15.85 16.19
CA ASP A 291 3.44 15.96 16.15
C ASP A 291 4.12 14.79 16.87
N ALA A 292 4.67 13.87 16.09
CA ALA A 292 5.48 12.74 16.52
C ALA A 292 6.57 12.43 15.46
N ASP A 293 7.52 11.58 15.81
CA ASP A 293 8.57 11.09 14.91
C ASP A 293 8.12 9.81 14.18
N VAL A 294 7.39 8.92 14.88
CA VAL A 294 6.87 7.66 14.34
C VAL A 294 5.36 7.58 14.59
N TYR A 295 4.60 7.11 13.61
CA TYR A 295 3.15 6.97 13.70
C TYR A 295 2.74 5.54 13.33
N PHE A 296 2.02 4.87 14.22
CA PHE A 296 1.39 3.58 13.99
C PHE A 296 -0.13 3.75 13.94
N MET A 297 -0.76 3.28 12.87
CA MET A 297 -2.21 3.27 12.72
C MET A 297 -2.74 1.87 12.44
N GLY A 298 -3.61 1.37 13.29
CA GLY A 298 -4.30 0.09 13.08
C GLY A 298 -5.52 0.19 12.15
N HIS A 299 -6.49 -0.68 12.38
CA HIS A 299 -7.86 -0.70 11.81
C HIS A 299 -8.00 -0.93 10.29
N LEU A 300 -7.14 -0.39 9.44
CA LEU A 300 -7.32 -0.42 7.98
C LEU A 300 -6.98 -1.76 7.30
N HIS A 301 -6.50 -2.73 8.08
CA HIS A 301 -6.13 -4.09 7.63
C HIS A 301 -5.24 -4.09 6.37
N SER A 302 -4.32 -3.13 6.30
CA SER A 302 -3.40 -2.95 5.16
C SER A 302 -2.03 -2.51 5.65
N MET A 303 -0.99 -2.74 4.85
CA MET A 303 0.35 -2.23 5.08
C MET A 303 0.67 -1.13 4.07
N THR A 304 0.72 0.10 4.56
CA THR A 304 1.02 1.30 3.79
C THR A 304 2.02 2.11 4.61
N SER A 305 3.05 2.64 3.96
CA SER A 305 4.01 3.55 4.60
C SER A 305 3.99 4.91 3.93
N TYR A 306 4.27 5.94 4.73
CA TYR A 306 4.48 7.30 4.27
C TYR A 306 5.64 7.92 5.07
N LEU A 307 6.67 8.36 4.34
CA LEU A 307 7.91 8.90 4.92
C LEU A 307 8.09 10.36 4.48
N PRO A 308 7.36 11.32 5.07
CA PRO A 308 7.58 12.72 4.76
C PRO A 308 8.91 13.20 5.34
N GLU A 309 9.66 13.95 4.53
CA GLU A 309 10.75 14.78 5.00
C GLU A 309 10.22 16.17 5.33
N ARG A 310 10.58 16.71 6.50
CA ARG A 310 10.21 18.07 6.92
C ARG A 310 11.44 18.83 7.35
N LEU A 311 11.55 20.08 6.91
CA LEU A 311 12.53 21.00 7.48
C LEU A 311 11.98 21.53 8.80
N ALA A 312 12.78 21.43 9.86
CA ALA A 312 12.49 22.02 11.15
C ALA A 312 13.64 22.90 11.60
N LEU A 313 13.31 24.00 12.27
CA LEU A 313 14.29 24.82 12.96
C LEU A 313 14.52 24.24 14.36
N LYS A 314 15.69 23.66 14.62
CA LYS A 314 16.08 23.17 15.95
C LYS A 314 17.38 23.84 16.36
N ASN A 315 17.38 24.50 17.52
CA ASN A 315 18.53 25.25 18.06
C ASN A 315 19.11 26.24 17.03
N HIS A 316 18.24 27.04 16.40
CA HIS A 316 18.59 28.01 15.35
C HIS A 316 19.29 27.42 14.11
N LYS A 317 19.26 26.09 13.93
CA LYS A 317 19.78 25.41 12.74
C LYS A 317 18.62 24.73 12.01
N ILE A 318 18.56 24.93 10.70
CA ILE A 318 17.63 24.21 9.83
C ILE A 318 18.12 22.76 9.77
N LYS A 319 17.25 21.82 10.15
CA LYS A 319 17.53 20.39 10.12
C LYS A 319 16.42 19.68 9.36
N ASN A 320 16.79 18.66 8.59
CA ASN A 320 15.82 17.71 8.08
C ASN A 320 15.34 16.83 9.23
N THR A 321 14.03 16.68 9.36
CA THR A 321 13.37 15.80 10.31
C THR A 321 12.67 14.71 9.54
N HIS A 322 13.04 13.47 9.86
CA HIS A 322 12.46 12.29 9.26
C HIS A 322 11.26 11.87 10.11
N LYS A 323 10.10 11.74 9.47
CA LYS A 323 8.92 11.15 10.08
C LYS A 323 8.56 9.87 9.34
N ILE A 324 8.09 8.87 10.07
CA ILE A 324 7.57 7.63 9.48
C ILE A 324 6.16 7.41 9.98
N ALA A 325 5.20 7.26 9.07
CA ALA A 325 3.88 6.77 9.39
C ALA A 325 3.60 5.47 8.67
N VAL A 326 3.04 4.52 9.39
CA VAL A 326 2.69 3.21 8.85
C VAL A 326 1.31 2.78 9.32
N THR A 327 0.58 2.10 8.45
CA THR A 327 -0.50 1.23 8.90
C THR A 327 0.08 -0.11 9.36
N THR A 328 -0.40 -0.64 10.47
CA THR A 328 0.22 -1.79 11.16
C THR A 328 -0.09 -3.14 10.51
N GLY A 329 -0.72 -3.17 9.34
CA GLY A 329 -1.09 -4.41 8.68
C GLY A 329 -2.19 -5.18 9.39
N SER A 330 -2.22 -6.48 9.15
CA SER A 330 -3.21 -7.42 9.66
C SER A 330 -2.70 -8.85 9.51
N TRP A 331 -3.22 -9.75 10.35
CA TRP A 331 -3.05 -11.19 10.20
C TRP A 331 -4.34 -11.89 9.74
N LEU A 332 -5.32 -11.10 9.28
CA LEU A 332 -6.58 -11.57 8.72
C LEU A 332 -6.44 -11.78 7.22
N THR A 333 -6.69 -13.01 6.78
CA THR A 333 -6.74 -13.40 5.37
C THR A 333 -8.12 -13.11 4.78
N SER A 334 -8.17 -12.36 3.67
CA SER A 334 -9.44 -12.10 2.97
C SER A 334 -10.00 -13.32 2.26
N PHE A 335 -9.14 -14.19 1.72
CA PHE A 335 -9.53 -15.38 0.95
C PHE A 335 -8.84 -16.60 1.52
N THR A 336 -9.58 -17.69 1.73
CA THR A 336 -9.03 -18.95 2.25
C THR A 336 -9.74 -20.12 1.58
N GLN A 337 -8.96 -21.06 1.04
CA GLN A 337 -9.51 -22.24 0.39
C GLN A 337 -9.96 -23.30 1.41
N GLY A 338 -11.14 -23.89 1.18
CA GLY A 338 -11.61 -25.04 1.96
C GLY A 338 -12.24 -24.70 3.31
N VAL A 339 -12.55 -23.42 3.55
CA VAL A 339 -13.28 -22.94 4.74
C VAL A 339 -14.45 -22.07 4.30
N THR A 340 -15.35 -21.75 5.23
CA THR A 340 -16.45 -20.80 4.99
C THR A 340 -15.90 -19.46 4.48
N PRO A 341 -16.47 -18.88 3.41
CA PRO A 341 -16.06 -17.58 2.90
C PRO A 341 -16.06 -16.52 4.00
N SER A 342 -14.94 -15.79 4.12
CA SER A 342 -14.83 -14.73 5.12
C SER A 342 -15.75 -13.55 4.77
N TYR A 343 -16.05 -12.69 5.76
CA TYR A 343 -16.78 -11.44 5.49
C TYR A 343 -16.14 -10.60 4.37
N ALA A 344 -14.81 -10.57 4.32
CA ALA A 344 -14.07 -9.84 3.28
C ALA A 344 -14.27 -10.46 1.88
N GLU A 345 -14.35 -11.79 1.80
CA GLU A 345 -14.64 -12.53 0.57
C GLU A 345 -16.07 -12.26 0.10
N VAL A 346 -17.05 -12.36 1.01
CA VAL A 346 -18.47 -12.06 0.71
C VAL A 346 -18.66 -10.61 0.23
N LYS A 347 -17.86 -9.68 0.75
CA LYS A 347 -17.89 -8.26 0.34
C LYS A 347 -17.03 -7.95 -0.88
N GLY A 348 -16.31 -8.92 -1.44
CA GLY A 348 -15.46 -8.72 -2.62
C GLY A 348 -14.28 -7.78 -2.38
N TYR A 349 -13.74 -7.73 -1.16
CA TYR A 349 -12.55 -6.95 -0.86
C TYR A 349 -11.31 -7.55 -1.54
N PRO A 350 -10.30 -6.72 -1.90
CA PRO A 350 -9.07 -7.24 -2.47
C PRO A 350 -8.33 -8.15 -1.47
N PRO A 351 -7.48 -9.08 -1.95
CA PRO A 351 -6.64 -9.89 -1.07
C PRO A 351 -5.83 -9.02 -0.11
N SER A 352 -5.85 -9.37 1.18
CA SER A 352 -5.09 -8.65 2.21
C SER A 352 -3.63 -9.10 2.24
N GLN A 353 -2.71 -8.14 2.38
CA GLN A 353 -1.31 -8.43 2.66
C GLN A 353 -1.16 -8.77 4.15
N ILE A 354 -0.72 -10.00 4.42
CA ILE A 354 -0.49 -10.49 5.79
C ILE A 354 0.84 -9.95 6.30
N GLY A 355 0.84 -9.42 7.52
CA GLY A 355 2.08 -9.04 8.20
C GLY A 355 1.96 -7.75 8.97
N CYS A 356 3.13 -7.26 9.38
CA CYS A 356 3.28 -6.03 10.13
C CYS A 356 4.56 -5.27 9.70
N PRO A 357 4.55 -3.93 9.68
CA PRO A 357 5.75 -3.14 9.47
C PRO A 357 6.74 -3.30 10.62
N CYS A 358 8.03 -3.27 10.30
CA CYS A 358 9.10 -3.06 11.28
C CYS A 358 9.70 -1.66 11.10
N VAL A 359 9.72 -0.86 12.17
CA VAL A 359 10.40 0.45 12.19
C VAL A 359 11.69 0.32 12.97
N THR A 360 12.82 0.57 12.31
CA THR A 360 14.14 0.61 12.94
C THR A 360 14.56 2.06 13.16
N ILE A 361 14.93 2.38 14.40
CA ILE A 361 15.47 3.68 14.80
C ILE A 361 17.00 3.56 14.85
N TYR A 362 17.72 4.47 14.19
CA TYR A 362 19.18 4.60 14.26
C TYR A 362 19.52 5.90 15.01
N PRO A 363 19.73 5.84 16.35
CA PRO A 363 19.87 7.04 17.18
C PRO A 363 21.09 7.90 16.84
N ASP A 364 22.20 7.24 16.53
CA ASP A 364 23.48 7.85 16.14
C ASP A 364 23.37 8.78 14.93
N THR A 365 22.60 8.36 13.93
CA THR A 365 22.41 9.08 12.66
C THR A 365 21.10 9.85 12.60
N GLY A 366 20.19 9.64 13.56
CA GLY A 366 18.83 10.19 13.53
C GLY A 366 17.95 9.58 12.44
N ARG A 367 18.40 8.51 11.76
CA ARG A 367 17.70 7.89 10.64
C ARG A 367 16.59 6.97 11.14
N LEU A 368 15.45 7.02 10.47
CA LEU A 368 14.35 6.07 10.64
C LEU A 368 14.23 5.20 9.38
N LYS A 369 14.01 3.90 9.55
CA LYS A 369 13.80 2.96 8.44
C LYS A 369 12.52 2.17 8.68
N VAL A 370 11.71 2.01 7.64
CA VAL A 370 10.60 1.06 7.64
C VAL A 370 10.95 -0.14 6.75
N GLU A 371 10.63 -1.34 7.22
CA GLU A 371 10.65 -2.58 6.45
C GLU A 371 9.23 -3.16 6.44
N MET A 372 8.72 -3.48 5.25
CA MET A 372 7.48 -4.23 5.06
C MET A 372 7.85 -5.66 4.65
N PRO A 373 7.15 -6.69 5.16
CA PRO A 373 7.43 -8.09 4.85
C PRO A 373 7.11 -8.48 3.41
#